data_AF-A0A529I5Y6-F1
#
_entry.id   AF-A0A529I5Y6-F1
#
_cell.length_a   1.000
_cell.length_b   1.000
_cell.length_c   1.000
_cell.angle_alpha   90.00
_cell.angle_beta   90.00
_cell.angle_gamma   90.00
#
_symmetry.space_group_name_H-M   'P 1'
#
loop_
_entity.id
_entity.type
_entity.pdbx_description
1 polymer ?
#
loop_
_entity_poly.entity_id
_entity_poly.type
_entity_poly.pdbx_seq_one_letter_code
_entity_poly.pdbx_strand_id
1 'polypeptide(L)' 'MSAVASPTRPATGGISARTINRIVIYGLLALFAIFYLMPLFVMLVTSFKTMDEIQNGNMLALPQAPTFDPWWKAWGEAC' A
#
# COMPACT_ATOMS: atom_id res chain seq x y z
N MET A 1 10.65 39.99 49.00
CA MET A 1 10.47 39.73 47.57
C MET A 1 11.06 38.37 47.25
N SER A 2 10.30 37.29 47.44
CA SER A 2 10.77 35.92 47.20
C SER A 2 10.04 35.38 45.98
N ALA A 3 10.74 35.27 44.86
CA ALA A 3 10.22 34.69 43.64
C ALA A 3 10.08 33.17 43.83
N VAL A 4 8.84 32.68 43.81
CA VAL A 4 8.54 31.26 43.78
C VAL A 4 8.91 30.76 42.38
N ALA A 5 10.01 30.02 42.28
CA ALA A 5 10.37 29.32 41.05
C ALA A 5 9.31 28.25 40.76
N SER A 6 8.65 28.36 39.60
CA SER A 6 7.70 27.35 39.13
C SER A 6 8.46 26.09 38.71
N PRO A 7 8.08 24.88 39.18
CA PRO A 7 8.74 23.66 38.73
C PRO A 7 8.35 23.38 37.27
N THR A 8 9.31 23.48 36.37
CA THR A 8 9.17 23.03 34.98
C THR A 8 9.02 21.51 35.01
N ARG A 9 7.82 21.00 34.75
CA ARG A 9 7.57 19.55 34.66
C ARG A 9 8.40 18.98 33.50
N PRO A 10 9.27 17.98 33.73
CA PRO A 10 9.93 17.32 32.61
C PRO A 10 8.84 16.66 31.77
N ALA A 11 8.75 17.03 30.50
CA ALA A 11 7.93 16.32 29.55
C ALA A 11 8.57 14.95 29.32
N THR A 12 8.17 13.95 30.10
CA THR A 12 8.57 12.56 29.87
C THR A 12 7.92 12.10 28.57
N GLY A 13 8.61 12.32 27.45
CA GLY A 13 8.20 11.93 26.10
C GLY A 13 8.37 10.43 25.85
N GLY A 14 7.78 9.60 26.71
CA GLY A 14 7.69 8.16 26.50
C GLY A 14 6.50 7.80 25.61
N ILE A 15 6.67 6.82 24.73
CA ILE A 15 5.55 6.29 23.96
C ILE A 15 4.54 5.65 24.93
N SER A 16 3.34 6.23 25.04
CA SER A 16 2.31 5.71 25.94
C SER A 16 1.82 4.33 25.49
N ALA A 17 1.38 3.49 26.43
CA ALA A 17 0.78 2.19 26.13
C ALA A 17 -0.40 2.28 25.13
N ARG A 18 -1.15 3.39 25.16
CA ARG A 18 -2.22 3.69 24.20
C ARG A 18 -1.69 3.90 22.78
N THR A 19 -0.55 4.58 22.63
CA THR A 19 0.11 4.81 21.35
C THR A 19 0.64 3.49 20.77
N ILE A 20 1.26 2.64 21.60
CA ILE A 20 1.74 1.31 21.19
C ILE A 20 0.57 0.46 20.68
N ASN A 21 -0.53 0.39 21.42
CA ASN A 21 -1.70 -0.39 21.01
C ASN A 21 -2.25 0.06 19.64
N ARG A 22 -2.34 1.37 19.39
CA ARG A 22 -2.79 1.92 18.10
C ARG A 22 -1.84 1.53 16.97
N ILE A 23 -0.52 1.62 17.18
CA ILE A 23 0.48 1.23 16.18
C ILE A 23 0.33 -0.25 15.82
N VAL A 24 0.18 -1.13 16.83
CA VAL A 24 0.02 -2.57 16.59
C VAL A 24 -1.27 -2.86 15.81
N ILE A 25 -2.39 -2.29 16.23
CA ILE A 25 -3.69 -2.51 15.56
C ILE A 25 -3.64 -2.01 14.12
N TYR A 26 -3.20 -0.77 13.89
CA TYR A 26 -3.15 -0.23 12.53
C TYR A 26 -2.09 -0.91 11.66
N GLY A 27 -0.96 -1.33 12.24
CA GLY A 27 0.05 -2.12 11.53
C GLY A 27 -0.50 -3.47 11.07
N LEU A 28 -1.23 -4.17 11.95
CA LEU A 28 -1.87 -5.43 11.61
C LEU A 28 -2.99 -5.23 10.57
N LEU A 29 -3.79 -4.17 10.71
CA LEU A 29 -4.83 -3.81 9.74
C LEU A 29 -4.23 -3.53 8.36
N ALA A 30 -3.14 -2.77 8.29
CA ALA A 30 -2.44 -2.47 7.06
C ALA A 30 -1.83 -3.73 6.44
N LEU A 31 -1.26 -4.62 7.26
CA LEU A 31 -0.73 -5.91 6.80
C LEU A 31 -1.84 -6.74 6.14
N PHE A 32 -2.98 -6.92 6.82
CA PHE A 32 -4.12 -7.64 6.24
C PHE A 32 -4.68 -6.95 5.01
N ALA A 33 -4.75 -5.61 4.99
CA ALA A 33 -5.18 -4.86 3.81
C ALA A 33 -4.27 -5.13 2.60
N ILE A 34 -2.95 -5.15 2.77
CA ILE A 34 -2.00 -5.46 1.70
C ILE A 34 -2.19 -6.89 1.20
N PHE A 35 -2.31 -7.87 2.11
CA PHE A 35 -2.55 -9.26 1.71
C PHE A 35 -3.88 -9.43 0.96
N TYR A 36 -4.92 -8.71 1.39
CA TYR A 36 -6.22 -8.72 0.74
C TYR A 36 -6.18 -8.05 -0.65
N LEU A 37 -5.39 -6.98 -0.80
CA LEU A 37 -5.26 -6.25 -2.06
C LEU A 37 -4.28 -6.89 -3.04
N MET A 38 -3.39 -7.79 -2.60
CA MET A 38 -2.42 -8.48 -3.44
C MET A 38 -3.02 -9.13 -4.71
N PRO A 39 -4.09 -9.96 -4.64
CA PRO A 39 -4.67 -10.55 -5.85
C PRO A 39 -5.26 -9.50 -6.80
N LEU A 40 -5.86 -8.44 -6.26
CA LEU A 40 -6.39 -7.34 -7.06
C LEU A 40 -5.27 -6.57 -7.75
N PHE A 41 -4.16 -6.32 -7.05
CA PHE A 41 -2.97 -5.71 -7.61
C PHE A 41 -2.39 -6.55 -8.76
N VAL A 42 -2.27 -7.87 -8.58
CA VAL A 42 -1.81 -8.78 -9.64
C VAL A 42 -2.72 -8.68 -10.87
N MET A 43 -4.04 -8.72 -10.69
CA MET A 43 -5.00 -8.60 -11.79
C MET A 43 -4.92 -7.26 -12.53
N LEU A 44 -4.71 -6.15 -11.81
CA LEU A 44 -4.52 -4.84 -12.43
C LEU A 44 -3.23 -4.80 -13.24
N VAL A 45 -2.12 -5.26 -12.66
CA VAL A 45 -0.80 -5.25 -13.30
C VAL A 45 -0.79 -6.13 -14.55
N THR A 46 -1.44 -7.30 -14.51
CA THR A 46 -1.56 -8.19 -15.68
C THR A 46 -2.48 -7.61 -16.75
N SER A 47 -3.53 -6.86 -16.39
CA SER A 47 -4.41 -6.19 -17.36
C SER A 47 -3.69 -5.15 -18.23
N PHE A 48 -2.54 -4.62 -17.79
CA PHE A 48 -1.72 -3.67 -18.55
C PHE A 48 -0.56 -4.34 -19.30
N LYS A 49 -0.44 -5.67 -19.24
CA LYS A 49 0.65 -6.42 -19.88
C LYS A 49 0.31 -6.67 -21.36
N THR A 50 1.29 -6.52 -22.25
CA THR A 50 1.13 -6.87 -23.67
C THR A 50 0.99 -8.39 -23.85
N MET A 51 0.37 -8.85 -24.95
CA MET A 51 0.20 -10.30 -25.19
C MET A 51 1.53 -11.05 -25.37
N ASP A 52 2.52 -10.43 -26.01
CA ASP A 52 3.85 -11.02 -26.13
C ASP A 52 4.55 -11.16 -24.77
N GLU A 53 4.29 -10.27 -23.83
CA GLU A 53 4.91 -10.29 -22.50
C GLU A 53 4.21 -11.26 -21.54
N ILE A 54 2.92 -11.57 -21.76
CA ILE A 54 2.22 -12.68 -21.09
C ILE A 54 2.76 -14.03 -21.58
N GLN A 55 3.04 -14.16 -22.88
CA GLN A 55 3.51 -15.42 -23.50
C GLN A 55 4.99 -15.72 -23.22
N ASN A 56 5.84 -14.69 -23.16
CA ASN A 56 7.30 -14.86 -23.04
C ASN A 56 7.85 -14.50 -21.64
N GLY A 57 7.03 -14.00 -20.72
CA GLY A 57 7.49 -13.37 -19.47
C GLY A 57 7.19 -14.14 -18.19
N ASN A 58 7.97 -13.83 -17.15
CA ASN A 58 7.72 -14.28 -15.77
C ASN A 58 6.36 -13.73 -15.27
N MET A 59 5.45 -14.60 -14.82
CA MET A 59 4.08 -14.24 -14.40
C MET A 59 4.04 -13.21 -13.27
N LEU A 60 5.06 -13.17 -12.43
CA LEU A 60 5.18 -12.27 -11.27
C LEU A 60 6.00 -11.00 -11.54
N ALA A 61 6.53 -10.82 -12.75
CA ALA A 61 7.30 -9.62 -13.09
C ALA A 61 6.37 -8.42 -13.42
N LEU A 62 6.76 -7.23 -12.95
CA LEU A 62 6.12 -5.97 -13.34
C LEU A 62 6.21 -5.75 -14.87
N PRO A 63 5.18 -5.14 -15.48
CA PRO A 63 5.09 -4.91 -16.91
C PRO A 63 6.25 -4.02 -17.36
N GLN A 64 7.04 -4.53 -18.30
CA GLN A 64 8.12 -3.77 -18.93
C GLN A 64 7.58 -2.75 -19.91
N ALA A 65 6.45 -3.06 -20.56
CA ALA A 65 5.75 -2.16 -21.47
C ALA A 65 4.25 -2.11 -21.11
N PRO A 66 3.81 -1.19 -20.22
CA PRO A 66 2.40 -1.03 -19.92
C PRO A 66 1.64 -0.54 -21.16
N THR A 67 0.61 -1.29 -21.57
CA THR A 67 -0.28 -0.95 -22.70
C THR A 67 -1.74 -0.95 -22.30
N PHE A 68 -2.56 -0.16 -23.01
CA PHE A 68 -4.02 -0.17 -22.93
C PHE A 68 -4.68 -0.93 -24.09
N ASP A 69 -3.91 -1.54 -24.99
CA ASP A 69 -4.44 -2.33 -26.12
C ASP A 69 -5.43 -3.44 -25.69
N PRO A 70 -5.22 -4.18 -24.57
CA PRO A 70 -6.18 -5.17 -24.12
C PRO A 70 -7.53 -4.56 -23.73
N TRP A 71 -7.52 -3.35 -23.16
CA TRP A 71 -8.73 -2.60 -22.86
C TRP A 71 -9.44 -2.18 -24.15
N TRP A 72 -8.73 -1.59 -25.10
CA TRP A 72 -9.35 -1.19 -26.36
C TRP A 72 -9.98 -2.38 -27.10
N LYS A 73 -9.31 -3.54 -27.13
CA LYS A 73 -9.87 -4.78 -27.69
C LYS A 73 -11.08 -5.29 -26.92
N ALA A 74 -11.02 -5.32 -25.58
CA ALA A 74 -12.10 -5.84 -24.75
C ALA A 74 -13.40 -5.01 -24.83
N TRP A 75 -13.28 -3.69 -25.01
CA TRP A 75 -14.42 -2.77 -25.03
C TRP A 75 -14.77 -2.21 -26.42
N GLY A 76 -13.89 -2.37 -27.41
CA GLY A 76 -14.02 -1.79 -28.75
C GLY A 76 -14.30 -2.79 -29.88
N GLU A 77 -14.00 -4.10 -29.70
CA GLU A 77 -14.28 -5.13 -30.73
C GLU A 77 -15.63 -5.83 -30.55
N ALA A 78 -16.55 -5.23 -29.79
CA ALA A 78 -17.89 -5.77 -29.58
C ALA A 78 -18.90 -5.48 -30.71
N CYS A 79 -18.44 -5.01 -31.89
CA CYS A 79 -19.29 -4.75 -33.05
C CYS A 79 -18.68 -5.29 -34.34
#